data_AF-A0A4R3UMV6-F1
#
_entry.id   AF-A0A4R3UMV6-F1
#
_cell.length_a   1.000
_cell.length_b   1.000
_cell.length_c   1.000
_cell.angle_alpha   90.00
_cell.angle_beta   90.00
_cell.angle_gamma   90.00
#
_symmetry.space_group_name_H-M   'P 1'
#
loop_
_entity.id
_entity.type
_entity.pdbx_description
1 polymer ?
#
loop_
_entity_poly.entity_id
_entity_poly.type
_entity_poly.pdbx_seq_one_letter_code
_entity_poly.pdbx_strand_id
1 'polypeptide(L)'
;MLRRPIMGGIFGQGEFELATQPTISAGLHAVRFMVIQPRAGRILAISESKTEALAGARRVLRATGVANDEPRWVQPRLWSDAELSVVSEPPPRPVSRRRRDVFVRSGGCCAYCGTPLRIDGAWHVEHQLPRALGGTDEALNLVAACERCNLQKSDRTAIEFMAARAV
;
A
#
# COMPACT_ATOMS: atom_id res chain seq x y z
N MET A 1 -20.43 -0.61 23.13
CA MET A 1 -19.19 0.18 23.23
C MET A 1 -18.02 -0.76 22.98
N LEU A 2 -17.28 -0.58 21.88
CA LEU A 2 -16.12 -1.41 21.58
C LEU A 2 -14.89 -0.81 22.27
N ARG A 3 -14.07 -1.63 22.92
CA ARG A 3 -12.85 -1.18 23.62
C ARG A 3 -11.65 -1.96 23.12
N ARG A 4 -10.52 -1.29 22.94
CA ARG A 4 -9.26 -1.91 22.53
C ARG A 4 -8.10 -1.32 23.34
N PRO A 5 -7.18 -2.15 23.87
CA PRO A 5 -6.01 -1.64 24.58
C PRO A 5 -5.14 -0.79 23.64
N ILE A 6 -4.60 0.30 24.17
CA ILE A 6 -3.63 1.16 23.48
C ILE A 6 -2.25 0.77 24.00
N MET A 7 -1.37 0.39 23.08
CA MET A 7 -0.01 -0.05 23.39
C MET A 7 1.01 0.98 22.91
N GLY A 8 2.08 1.13 23.69
CA GLY A 8 3.27 1.90 23.33
C GLY A 8 3.17 3.41 23.59
N GLY A 9 4.35 4.04 23.65
CA GLY A 9 4.50 5.45 24.00
C GLY A 9 3.99 5.76 25.40
N ILE A 10 3.49 6.98 25.58
CA ILE A 10 2.96 7.46 26.87
C ILE A 10 1.72 6.70 27.38
N PHE A 11 1.10 5.85 26.55
CA PHE A 11 -0.01 5.00 26.97
C PHE A 11 0.45 3.69 27.61
N GLY A 12 1.76 3.40 27.62
CA GLY A 12 2.33 2.23 28.27
C GLY A 12 1.86 0.90 27.66
N GLN A 13 1.74 -0.12 28.51
CA GLN A 13 1.47 -1.51 28.11
C GLN A 13 -0.01 -1.89 28.30
N GLY A 14 -0.93 -1.09 27.72
CA GLY A 14 -2.36 -1.41 27.75
C GLY A 14 -3.09 -0.97 29.00
N GLU A 15 -2.53 -0.03 29.76
CA GLU A 15 -3.21 0.60 30.90
C GLU A 15 -4.39 1.49 30.46
N PHE A 16 -4.31 2.01 29.24
CA PHE A 16 -5.36 2.83 28.63
C PHE A 16 -6.01 2.07 27.47
N GLU A 17 -7.31 2.28 27.30
CA GLU A 17 -8.10 1.70 26.21
C GLU A 17 -8.69 2.81 25.34
N LEU A 18 -8.74 2.56 24.03
CA LEU A 18 -9.54 3.33 23.10
C LEU A 18 -10.92 2.70 23.03
N ALA A 19 -11.92 3.44 23.50
CA ALA A 19 -13.31 3.05 23.44
C ALA A 19 -14.06 3.82 22.34
N THR A 20 -14.97 3.14 21.64
CA THR A 20 -15.83 3.74 20.62
C THR A 20 -17.30 3.55 20.95
N GLN A 21 -18.07 4.61 20.72
CA GLN A 21 -19.52 4.63 20.91
C GLN A 21 -20.18 5.31 19.71
N PRO A 22 -21.12 4.63 19.01
CA PRO A 22 -21.95 5.27 18.00
C PRO A 22 -22.75 6.43 18.61
N THR A 23 -22.84 7.54 17.91
CA THR A 23 -23.56 8.74 18.34
C THR A 23 -24.21 9.44 17.15
N ILE A 24 -25.00 10.48 17.41
CA ILE A 24 -25.53 11.39 16.41
C ILE A 24 -24.91 12.76 16.67
N SER A 25 -24.29 13.34 15.64
CA SER A 25 -23.66 14.65 15.70
C SER A 25 -24.13 15.47 14.51
N ALA A 26 -24.64 16.69 14.75
CA ALA A 26 -25.24 17.55 13.73
C ALA A 26 -26.28 16.83 12.83
N GLY A 27 -27.05 15.88 13.39
CA GLY A 27 -28.05 15.11 12.66
C GLY A 27 -27.50 13.95 11.82
N LEU A 28 -26.19 13.68 11.85
CA LEU A 28 -25.53 12.59 11.12
C LEU A 28 -25.03 11.49 12.05
N HIS A 29 -24.97 10.26 11.54
CA HIS A 29 -24.32 9.15 12.25
C HIS A 29 -22.83 9.43 12.42
N ALA A 30 -22.37 9.40 13.67
CA ALA A 30 -20.99 9.66 14.05
C ALA A 30 -20.49 8.59 15.04
N VAL A 31 -19.19 8.59 15.29
CA VAL A 31 -18.55 7.73 16.29
C VAL A 31 -17.76 8.60 17.25
N ARG A 32 -18.06 8.45 18.54
CA ARG A 32 -17.31 9.09 19.61
C ARG A 32 -16.18 8.16 20.05
N PHE A 33 -14.95 8.67 19.99
CA PHE A 33 -13.74 8.03 20.48
C PHE A 33 -13.41 8.56 21.87
N MET A 34 -13.13 7.66 22.79
CA MET A 34 -12.78 7.97 24.17
C MET A 34 -11.50 7.24 24.53
N VAL A 35 -10.54 7.94 25.11
CA VAL A 35 -9.38 7.29 25.74
C VAL A 35 -9.67 7.17 27.22
N ILE A 36 -9.73 5.94 27.70
CA ILE A 36 -10.11 5.64 29.09
C ILE A 36 -8.99 4.91 29.80
N GLN A 37 -8.93 5.05 31.13
CA GLN A 37 -8.10 4.25 32.02
C GLN A 37 -9.05 3.37 32.83
N PRO A 38 -9.33 2.12 32.40
CA PRO A 38 -10.41 1.31 32.95
C PRO A 38 -10.26 1.07 34.46
N ARG A 39 -9.04 0.77 34.93
CA ARG A 39 -8.75 0.50 36.35
C ARG A 39 -9.07 1.69 37.27
N ALA A 40 -8.87 2.90 36.77
CA ALA A 40 -9.13 4.13 37.51
C ALA A 40 -10.53 4.70 37.25
N GLY A 41 -11.29 4.14 36.30
CA GLY A 41 -12.57 4.68 35.86
C GLY A 41 -12.49 6.07 35.22
N ARG A 42 -11.30 6.50 34.76
CA ARG A 42 -11.06 7.86 34.23
C ARG A 42 -11.20 7.91 32.72
N ILE A 43 -11.77 8.99 32.21
CA ILE A 43 -11.76 9.34 30.78
C ILE A 43 -10.76 10.47 30.59
N LEU A 44 -9.74 10.26 29.77
CA LEU A 44 -8.68 11.23 29.53
C LEU A 44 -9.03 12.22 28.42
N ALA A 45 -9.75 11.76 27.39
CA ALA A 45 -10.18 12.60 26.29
C ALA A 45 -11.35 11.96 25.54
N ILE A 46 -12.16 12.82 24.92
CA ILE A 46 -13.31 12.46 24.09
C ILE A 46 -13.25 13.31 22.82
N SER A 47 -13.41 12.71 21.64
CA SER A 47 -13.62 13.44 20.38
C SER A 47 -14.37 12.56 19.38
N GLU A 48 -14.96 13.18 18.36
CA GLU A 48 -15.50 12.48 17.17
C GLU A 48 -14.39 12.09 16.19
N SER A 49 -13.17 12.59 16.41
CA SER A 49 -11.95 12.19 15.70
C SER A 49 -11.07 11.32 16.61
N LYS A 50 -10.70 10.13 16.11
CA LYS A 50 -9.76 9.23 16.80
C LYS A 50 -8.41 9.90 17.08
N THR A 51 -7.90 10.69 16.13
CA THR A 51 -6.60 11.36 16.26
C THR A 51 -6.64 12.44 17.33
N GLU A 52 -7.72 13.22 17.40
CA GLU A 52 -7.91 14.25 18.43
C GLU A 52 -8.11 13.66 19.82
N ALA A 53 -8.86 12.57 19.94
CA ALA A 53 -9.02 11.88 21.22
C ALA A 53 -7.67 11.38 21.75
N LEU A 54 -6.84 10.76 20.90
CA LEU A 54 -5.49 10.33 21.28
C LEU A 54 -4.57 11.52 21.60
N ALA A 55 -4.62 12.60 20.82
CA ALA A 55 -3.81 13.80 21.06
C ALA A 55 -4.19 14.51 22.38
N GLY A 56 -5.50 14.61 22.66
CA GLY A 56 -6.02 15.12 23.93
C GLY A 56 -5.55 14.29 25.11
N ALA A 57 -5.65 12.96 25.02
CA ALA A 57 -5.18 12.08 26.08
C ALA A 57 -3.67 12.18 26.30
N ARG A 58 -2.86 12.29 25.23
CA ARG A 58 -1.41 12.53 25.34
C ARG A 58 -1.11 13.82 26.11
N ARG A 59 -1.86 14.91 25.86
CA ARG A 59 -1.66 16.17 26.59
C ARG A 59 -1.95 16.00 28.08
N VAL A 60 -3.04 15.33 28.43
CA VAL A 60 -3.39 15.05 29.82
C VAL A 60 -2.31 14.22 30.50
N LEU A 61 -1.85 13.13 29.87
CA LEU A 61 -0.84 12.24 30.44
C LEU A 61 0.52 12.92 30.63
N ARG A 62 0.95 13.75 29.66
CA ARG A 62 2.16 14.57 29.77
C ARG A 62 2.08 15.56 30.92
N ALA A 63 0.93 16.21 31.09
CA ALA A 63 0.72 17.17 32.18
C ALA A 63 0.75 16.50 33.56
N THR A 64 0.30 15.24 33.66
CA THR A 64 0.30 14.47 34.92
C THR A 64 1.63 13.81 35.28
N GLY A 65 2.70 14.06 34.50
CA GLY A 65 4.02 13.51 34.80
C GLY A 65 4.14 11.99 34.61
N VAL A 66 3.23 11.38 33.84
CA VAL A 66 3.43 10.00 33.37
C VAL A 66 4.62 10.06 32.43
N ALA A 67 5.78 9.67 32.97
CA ALA A 67 7.08 9.81 32.32
C ALA A 67 7.02 9.24 30.89
N ASN A 68 7.64 9.97 29.96
CA ASN A 68 7.87 9.52 28.59
C ASN A 68 8.73 8.25 28.63
N ASP A 69 8.10 7.10 28.80
CA ASP A 69 8.65 5.86 28.28
C ASP A 69 8.22 5.79 26.82
N GLU A 70 8.75 6.73 26.01
CA GLU A 70 8.70 6.53 24.58
C GLU A 70 9.49 5.24 24.34
N PRO A 71 8.89 4.16 23.77
CA PRO A 71 9.67 3.02 23.36
C PRO A 71 10.61 3.54 22.29
N ARG A 72 11.81 3.87 22.74
CA ARG A 72 12.92 4.27 21.91
C ARG A 72 13.24 2.98 21.17
N TRP A 73 12.79 2.88 19.93
CA TRP A 73 13.18 1.82 19.01
C TRP A 73 14.66 2.01 18.72
N VAL A 74 15.49 1.67 19.69
CA VAL A 74 16.93 1.56 19.52
C VAL A 74 17.13 0.18 18.94
N GLN A 75 17.41 0.09 17.64
CA GLN A 75 18.13 -1.07 17.14
C GLN A 75 19.50 -1.04 17.84
N PRO A 76 19.77 -1.92 18.84
CA PRO A 76 20.97 -1.79 19.67
C PRO A 76 22.26 -1.93 18.87
N ARG A 77 22.13 -2.57 17.71
CA ARG A 77 23.12 -2.78 16.67
C ARG A 77 22.38 -3.01 15.36
N LEU A 78 23.05 -2.76 14.24
CA LEU A 78 22.62 -3.30 12.96
C LEU A 78 22.56 -4.83 13.10
N TRP A 79 21.54 -5.48 12.53
CA TRP A 79 21.53 -6.94 12.45
C TRP A 79 22.83 -7.39 11.77
N SER A 80 23.51 -8.34 12.39
CA SER A 80 24.67 -8.98 11.76
C SER A 80 24.24 -9.76 10.52
N ASP A 81 25.15 -9.96 9.58
CA ASP A 81 24.88 -10.77 8.38
C ASP A 81 24.38 -12.19 8.71
N ALA A 82 24.72 -12.71 9.90
CA ALA A 82 24.25 -13.99 10.41
C ALA A 82 22.81 -13.96 10.96
N GLU A 83 22.31 -12.80 11.41
CA GLU A 83 20.94 -12.59 11.90
C GLU A 83 19.97 -12.24 10.75
N LEU A 84 20.50 -11.79 9.61
CA LEU A 84 19.72 -11.62 8.40
C LEU A 84 19.34 -13.01 7.87
N SER A 85 18.05 -13.34 7.90
CA SER A 85 17.54 -14.51 7.20
C SER A 85 18.02 -14.45 5.76
N VAL A 86 18.77 -15.47 5.32
CA VAL A 86 19.12 -15.63 3.91
C VAL A 86 17.80 -15.70 3.16
N VAL A 87 17.50 -14.66 2.39
CA VAL A 87 16.31 -14.64 1.55
C VAL A 87 16.56 -15.70 0.47
N SER A 88 16.08 -16.91 0.71
CA SER A 88 16.06 -17.94 -0.33
C SER A 88 15.26 -17.37 -1.50
N GLU A 89 15.79 -17.48 -2.72
CA GLU A 89 15.07 -17.02 -3.90
C GLU A 89 13.68 -17.66 -3.93
N PRO A 90 12.61 -16.85 -3.98
CA PRO A 90 11.26 -17.41 -4.06
C PRO A 90 11.13 -18.21 -5.36
N PRO A 91 10.36 -19.31 -5.36
CA PRO A 91 10.16 -20.09 -6.56
C PRO A 91 9.59 -19.22 -7.69
N PRO A 92 9.92 -19.52 -8.96
CA PRO A 92 9.46 -18.74 -10.10
C PRO A 92 7.92 -18.68 -10.10
N ARG A 93 7.38 -17.47 -10.18
CA ARG A 93 5.93 -17.27 -10.20
C ARG A 93 5.35 -17.85 -11.49
N PRO A 94 4.23 -18.61 -11.42
CA PRO A 94 3.61 -19.15 -12.62
C PRO A 94 3.11 -18.01 -13.53
N VAL A 95 3.29 -18.18 -14.83
CA VAL A 95 2.84 -17.22 -15.85
C VAL A 95 1.32 -17.12 -15.82
N SER A 96 0.75 -15.93 -15.67
CA SER A 96 -0.71 -15.74 -15.65
C SER A 96 -1.35 -16.12 -16.99
N ARG A 97 -2.64 -16.50 -16.96
CA ARG A 97 -3.41 -16.83 -18.18
C ARG A 97 -3.40 -15.66 -19.17
N ARG A 98 -3.69 -14.44 -18.69
CA ARG A 98 -3.67 -13.21 -19.50
C ARG A 98 -2.32 -12.99 -20.20
N ARG A 99 -1.21 -13.21 -19.49
CA ARG A 99 0.14 -13.09 -20.07
C ARG A 99 0.37 -14.14 -21.16
N ARG A 100 -0.04 -15.39 -20.94
CA ARG A 100 0.00 -16.44 -21.97
C ARG A 100 -0.81 -16.09 -23.21
N ASP A 101 -2.06 -15.65 -23.04
CA ASP A 101 -2.96 -15.34 -24.17
C ASP A 101 -2.41 -14.19 -25.04
N VAL A 102 -1.86 -13.15 -24.40
CA VAL A 102 -1.23 -12.02 -25.11
C VAL A 102 0.04 -12.47 -25.83
N PHE A 103 0.89 -13.28 -25.18
CA PHE A 103 2.12 -13.80 -25.80
C PHE A 103 1.83 -14.60 -27.07
N VAL A 104 0.87 -15.54 -27.01
CA VAL A 104 0.49 -16.38 -28.15
C VAL A 104 -0.09 -15.52 -29.28
N ARG A 105 -0.98 -14.58 -28.96
CA ARG A 105 -1.59 -13.69 -29.97
C ARG A 105 -0.57 -12.76 -30.63
N SER A 106 0.47 -12.34 -29.90
CA SER A 106 1.59 -11.55 -30.43
C SER A 106 2.66 -12.39 -31.14
N GLY A 107 2.43 -13.69 -31.37
CA GLY A 107 3.40 -14.57 -32.05
C GLY A 107 4.71 -14.74 -31.28
N GLY A 108 4.69 -14.54 -29.97
CA GLY A 108 5.88 -14.56 -29.13
C GLY A 108 6.90 -13.45 -29.44
N CYS A 109 6.48 -12.36 -30.08
CA CYS A 109 7.35 -11.25 -30.45
C CYS A 109 6.84 -9.92 -29.90
N CYS A 110 7.74 -8.95 -29.72
CA CYS A 110 7.36 -7.59 -29.38
C CYS A 110 6.56 -6.96 -30.52
N ALA A 111 5.36 -6.44 -30.22
CA ALA A 111 4.47 -5.85 -31.21
C ALA A 111 5.03 -4.60 -31.90
N TYR A 112 6.05 -3.96 -31.31
CA TYR A 112 6.63 -2.71 -31.84
C TYR A 112 7.94 -2.92 -32.59
N CYS A 113 8.86 -3.73 -32.04
CA CYS A 113 10.20 -3.91 -32.64
C CYS A 113 10.41 -5.31 -33.23
N GLY A 114 9.45 -6.23 -33.11
CA GLY A 114 9.55 -7.59 -33.64
C GLY A 114 10.53 -8.51 -32.91
N THR A 115 11.24 -8.02 -31.88
CA THR A 115 12.21 -8.85 -31.14
C THR A 115 11.50 -10.06 -30.51
N PRO A 116 12.05 -11.28 -30.67
CA PRO A 116 11.51 -12.48 -30.03
C PRO A 116 11.49 -12.35 -28.50
N LEU A 117 10.40 -12.80 -27.89
CA LEU A 117 10.18 -12.80 -26.46
C LEU A 117 10.13 -14.24 -25.95
N ARG A 118 10.50 -14.42 -24.68
CA ARG A 118 10.25 -15.67 -23.96
C ARG A 118 9.00 -15.51 -23.11
N ILE A 119 8.18 -16.56 -22.99
CA ILE A 119 6.94 -16.51 -22.21
C ILE A 119 7.17 -16.12 -20.74
N ASP A 120 8.27 -16.61 -20.17
CA ASP A 120 8.79 -16.37 -18.82
C ASP A 120 9.79 -15.21 -18.74
N GLY A 121 10.06 -14.53 -19.86
CA GLY A 121 11.06 -13.46 -19.95
C GLY A 121 10.56 -12.09 -19.52
N ALA A 122 11.47 -11.13 -19.62
CA ALA A 122 11.29 -9.71 -19.31
C ALA A 122 10.53 -8.97 -20.43
N TRP A 123 9.22 -8.77 -20.23
CA TRP A 123 8.32 -8.04 -21.13
C TRP A 123 7.00 -7.71 -20.44
N HIS A 124 6.21 -6.80 -21.02
CA HIS A 124 4.97 -6.29 -20.45
C HIS A 124 3.77 -6.58 -21.34
N VAL A 125 2.63 -6.85 -20.70
CA VAL A 125 1.31 -6.78 -21.35
C VAL A 125 0.97 -5.30 -21.43
N GLU A 126 1.10 -4.75 -22.62
CA GLU A 126 1.05 -3.31 -22.87
C GLU A 126 -0.27 -2.93 -23.55
N HIS A 127 -0.77 -1.75 -23.20
CA HIS A 127 -1.99 -1.19 -23.78
C HIS A 127 -1.67 -0.38 -25.04
N GLN A 128 -2.33 -0.71 -26.16
CA GLN A 128 -2.17 0.04 -27.41
C GLN A 128 -2.69 1.47 -27.28
N LEU A 129 -3.91 1.65 -26.77
CA LEU A 129 -4.42 2.90 -26.22
C LEU A 129 -4.13 2.88 -24.71
N PRO A 130 -3.25 3.76 -24.18
CA PRO A 130 -2.90 3.74 -22.76
C PRO A 130 -4.10 4.07 -21.87
N ARG A 131 -4.09 3.54 -20.63
CA ARG A 131 -5.17 3.77 -19.65
C ARG A 131 -5.40 5.26 -19.36
N ALA A 132 -4.34 6.08 -19.37
CA ALA A 132 -4.43 7.53 -19.21
C ALA A 132 -5.31 8.21 -20.27
N LEU A 133 -5.46 7.58 -21.44
CA LEU A 133 -6.30 8.04 -22.56
C LEU A 133 -7.59 7.21 -22.72
N GLY A 134 -8.00 6.48 -21.67
CA GLY A 134 -9.23 5.68 -21.69
C GLY A 134 -9.09 4.27 -22.26
N GLY A 135 -7.87 3.75 -22.41
CA GLY A 135 -7.62 2.38 -22.86
C GLY A 135 -8.26 1.29 -21.99
N THR A 136 -8.94 0.34 -22.63
CA THR A 136 -9.59 -0.80 -21.96
C THR A 136 -8.65 -1.99 -21.74
N ASP A 137 -9.01 -2.91 -20.85
CA ASP A 137 -8.31 -4.19 -20.65
C ASP A 137 -8.79 -5.29 -21.64
N GLU A 138 -9.51 -4.91 -22.70
CA GLU A 138 -9.99 -5.84 -23.71
C GLU A 138 -8.84 -6.43 -24.52
N ALA A 139 -9.01 -7.68 -24.97
CA ALA A 139 -7.95 -8.42 -25.68
C ALA A 139 -7.39 -7.66 -26.89
N LEU A 140 -8.22 -6.91 -27.61
CA LEU A 140 -7.79 -6.15 -28.79
C LEU A 140 -6.87 -4.96 -28.42
N ASN A 141 -6.99 -4.41 -27.22
CA ASN A 141 -6.15 -3.32 -26.76
C ASN A 141 -4.82 -3.79 -26.14
N LEU A 142 -4.60 -5.10 -26.01
CA LEU A 142 -3.44 -5.66 -25.32
C LEU A 142 -2.47 -6.35 -26.27
N VAL A 143 -1.18 -6.01 -26.15
CA VAL A 143 -0.09 -6.58 -26.94
C VAL A 143 1.12 -6.92 -26.06
N ALA A 144 2.00 -7.79 -26.55
CA ALA A 144 3.29 -8.03 -25.90
C ALA A 144 4.31 -6.96 -26.31
N ALA A 145 4.93 -6.28 -25.33
CA ALA A 145 5.97 -5.30 -25.57
C ALA A 145 7.22 -5.61 -24.74
N CYS A 146 8.41 -5.55 -25.36
CA CYS A 146 9.66 -5.63 -24.60
C CYS A 146 9.82 -4.40 -23.69
N GLU A 147 10.61 -4.52 -22.63
CA GLU A 147 10.80 -3.44 -21.64
C GLU A 147 11.21 -2.12 -22.30
N ARG A 148 12.16 -2.16 -23.24
CA ARG A 148 12.64 -0.98 -23.95
C ARG A 148 11.51 -0.27 -24.71
N CYS A 149 10.73 -1.00 -25.50
CA CYS A 149 9.65 -0.39 -26.29
C CYS A 149 8.52 0.10 -25.39
N ASN A 150 8.18 -0.65 -24.35
CA ASN A 150 7.17 -0.25 -23.36
C ASN A 150 7.53 1.08 -22.70
N LEU A 151 8.76 1.19 -22.18
CA LEU A 151 9.26 2.40 -21.53
C LEU A 151 9.34 3.58 -22.50
N GLN A 152 9.76 3.34 -23.75
CA GLN A 152 9.83 4.39 -24.76
C GLN A 152 8.44 4.86 -25.21
N LYS A 153 7.46 3.97 -25.34
CA LYS A 153 6.09 4.34 -25.72
C LYS A 153 5.47 5.26 -24.68
N SER A 154 5.59 4.91 -23.39
CA SER A 154 5.00 5.65 -22.28
C SER A 154 3.48 5.85 -22.51
N ASP A 155 2.98 7.07 -22.31
CA ASP A 155 1.55 7.40 -22.43
C ASP A 155 1.12 7.76 -23.86
N ARG A 156 1.96 7.47 -24.85
CA ARG A 156 1.56 7.58 -26.27
C ARG A 156 0.72 6.39 -26.69
N THR A 157 -0.15 6.60 -27.66
CA THR A 157 -0.83 5.52 -28.38
C THR A 157 0.18 4.69 -29.18
N ALA A 158 -0.16 3.44 -29.47
CA ALA A 158 0.64 2.57 -30.34
C ALA A 158 0.89 3.23 -31.71
N ILE A 159 -0.10 3.93 -32.26
CA ILE A 159 0.00 4.61 -33.55
C ILE A 159 1.03 5.75 -33.48
N GLU A 160 0.90 6.65 -32.49
CA GLU A 160 1.87 7.75 -32.30
C GLU A 160 3.29 7.24 -32.07
N PHE A 161 3.43 6.17 -31.29
CA PHE A 161 4.74 5.58 -31.02
C PHE A 161 5.36 4.97 -32.28
N MET A 162 4.59 4.22 -33.06
CA MET A 162 5.07 3.59 -34.29
C MET A 162 5.39 4.63 -35.37
N ALA A 163 4.57 5.66 -35.52
CA ALA A 163 4.83 6.77 -36.44
C ALA A 163 6.16 7.47 -36.11
N ALA A 164 6.41 7.73 -34.82
CA ALA A 164 7.66 8.36 -34.37
C ALA A 164 8.92 7.46 -34.50
N ARG A 165 8.75 6.15 -34.74
CA ARG A 165 9.85 5.19 -34.95
C ARG A 165 10.15 4.93 -36.42
N ALA A 166 9.22 5.26 -37.31
CA ALA A 166 9.35 5.10 -38.75
C ALA A 166 10.09 6.27 -39.43
N VAL A 167 10.36 7.33 -38.67
CA VAL A 167 11.18 8.50 -39.04
C VAL A 167 12.58 8.32 -38.46
#